data_AF-A0A3C0C397-F1
#
_entry.id   AF-A0A3C0C397-F1
#
_cell.length_a   1.000
_cell.length_b   1.000
_cell.length_c   1.000
_cell.angle_alpha   90.00
_cell.angle_beta   90.00
_cell.angle_gamma   90.00
#
_symmetry.space_group_name_H-M   'P 1'
#
loop_
_entity.id
_entity.type
_entity.pdbx_description
1 polymer ?
#
loop_
_entity_poly.entity_id
_entity_poly.type
_entity_poly.pdbx_seq_one_letter_code
_entity_poly.pdbx_strand_id
1 'polypeptide(L)'
;YAPGDKIELNITLRPWRKRSMVKRIPVIVPQNAVGFCEILVRGGGIMEPEQESLATGLRAISNLDDLLKELSIKETNNQIVAEIDGPQSIEKDGKGKQPSMEDLFDDRLQSEIRAERIKKGAMVIVDTNYYVEGLLRKMIKIKRVGTKSEEGPTEEDEAAMRAQAEALEAEGGDLEEAPPETEGSISVKRRLNRREAIRKKW
;
A
#
# COMPACT_ATOMS: atom_id res chain seq x y z
N TYR A 1 -11.83 -5.54 -8.23
CA TYR A 1 -10.91 -5.68 -9.37
C TYR A 1 -9.89 -6.76 -9.03
N ALA A 2 -9.36 -7.43 -10.04
CA ALA A 2 -8.22 -8.33 -9.94
C ALA A 2 -6.96 -7.63 -10.45
N PRO A 3 -5.76 -8.09 -10.05
CA PRO A 3 -4.52 -7.61 -10.66
C PRO A 3 -4.51 -7.85 -12.17
N GLY A 4 -4.08 -6.87 -12.95
CA GLY A 4 -4.10 -6.92 -14.42
C GLY A 4 -5.42 -6.48 -15.07
N ASP A 5 -6.48 -6.21 -14.29
CA ASP A 5 -7.74 -5.68 -14.83
C ASP A 5 -7.53 -4.31 -15.49
N LYS A 6 -8.22 -4.09 -16.61
CA LYS A 6 -8.32 -2.78 -17.27
C LYS A 6 -9.50 -2.01 -16.70
N ILE A 7 -9.24 -0.82 -16.17
CA ILE A 7 -10.25 0.10 -15.63
C ILE A 7 -10.39 1.28 -16.58
N GLU A 8 -11.60 1.50 -17.11
CA GLU A 8 -11.89 2.70 -17.90
C GLU A 8 -12.33 3.85 -16.97
N LEU A 9 -11.50 4.90 -16.88
CA LEU A 9 -11.80 6.10 -16.13
C LEU A 9 -12.52 7.12 -17.01
N ASN A 10 -13.73 7.52 -16.61
CA ASN A 10 -14.47 8.61 -17.23
C ASN A 10 -14.26 9.90 -16.44
N ILE A 11 -13.34 10.75 -16.92
CA ILE A 11 -12.96 11.99 -16.25
C ILE A 11 -13.74 13.14 -16.88
N THR A 12 -14.57 13.80 -16.07
CA THR A 12 -15.33 14.98 -16.51
C THR A 12 -14.53 16.24 -16.25
N LEU A 13 -14.05 16.87 -17.33
CA LEU A 13 -13.40 18.16 -17.28
C LEU A 13 -14.43 19.26 -17.46
N ARG A 14 -14.24 20.37 -16.74
CA ARG A 14 -15.07 21.57 -16.85
C ARG A 14 -14.22 22.76 -17.30
N PRO A 15 -13.99 22.91 -18.62
CA PRO A 15 -13.22 24.05 -19.11
C PRO A 15 -13.97 25.37 -18.88
N TRP A 16 -13.23 26.43 -18.56
CA TRP A 16 -13.80 27.75 -18.31
C TRP A 16 -14.62 28.25 -19.50
N ARG A 17 -15.87 28.66 -19.25
CA ARG A 17 -16.83 29.20 -20.23
C ARG A 17 -17.12 28.29 -21.44
N LYS A 18 -16.88 26.98 -21.31
CA LYS A 18 -17.25 25.97 -22.32
C LYS A 18 -18.11 24.87 -21.70
N ARG A 19 -18.68 24.01 -22.54
CA ARG A 19 -19.41 22.82 -22.09
C ARG A 19 -18.42 21.82 -21.45
N SER A 20 -18.90 21.10 -20.45
CA SER A 20 -18.14 20.01 -19.84
C SER A 20 -17.81 18.93 -20.89
N MET A 21 -16.63 18.34 -20.78
CA MET A 21 -16.15 17.30 -21.67
C MET A 21 -15.74 16.08 -20.86
N VAL A 22 -16.02 14.88 -21.37
CA VAL A 22 -15.62 13.63 -20.72
C VAL A 22 -14.44 13.05 -21.49
N LYS A 23 -13.31 12.84 -20.82
CA LYS A 23 -12.18 12.09 -21.34
C LYS A 23 -12.17 10.68 -20.74
N ARG A 24 -12.02 9.69 -21.62
CA ARG A 24 -11.89 8.28 -21.22
C ARG A 24 -10.42 7.91 -21.19
N ILE A 25 -9.95 7.42 -20.06
CA ILE A 25 -8.55 7.01 -19.88
C ILE A 25 -8.54 5.57 -19.36
N PRO A 26 -8.03 4.60 -20.13
CA PRO A 26 -7.86 3.24 -19.63
C PRO A 26 -6.62 3.17 -18.74
N VAL A 27 -6.75 2.60 -17.55
CA VAL A 27 -5.64 2.35 -16.62
C VAL A 27 -5.63 0.88 -16.22
N ILE A 28 -4.45 0.29 -16.10
CA ILE A 28 -4.27 -1.14 -15.79
C ILE A 28 -3.92 -1.28 -14.31
N VAL A 29 -4.63 -2.14 -13.61
CA VAL A 29 -4.30 -2.51 -12.23
C VAL A 29 -2.95 -3.23 -12.22
N PRO A 30 -1.94 -2.78 -11.46
CA PRO A 30 -0.65 -3.45 -11.38
C PRO A 30 -0.79 -4.93 -11.00
N GLN A 31 -0.01 -5.82 -11.60
CA GLN A 31 -0.07 -7.28 -11.34
C GLN A 31 0.27 -7.64 -9.89
N ASN A 32 1.13 -6.83 -9.26
CA ASN A 32 1.56 -7.00 -7.88
C ASN A 32 0.65 -6.29 -6.86
N ALA A 33 -0.46 -5.66 -7.28
CA ALA A 33 -1.32 -4.93 -6.36
C ALA A 33 -2.15 -5.87 -5.45
N VAL A 34 -2.22 -5.56 -4.16
CA VAL A 34 -2.97 -6.34 -3.15
C VAL A 34 -3.79 -5.41 -2.25
N GLY A 35 -4.97 -5.87 -1.82
CA GLY A 35 -5.75 -5.16 -0.80
C GLY A 35 -6.43 -3.90 -1.32
N PHE A 36 -6.33 -2.80 -0.56
CA PHE A 36 -6.93 -1.51 -0.93
C PHE A 36 -5.94 -0.69 -1.75
N CYS A 37 -6.30 -0.38 -2.99
CA CYS A 37 -5.56 0.53 -3.86
C CYS A 37 -6.33 1.83 -4.06
N GLU A 38 -5.60 2.90 -4.33
CA GLU A 38 -6.13 4.23 -4.60
C GLU A 38 -5.95 4.55 -6.08
N ILE A 39 -7.06 4.86 -6.76
CA ILE A 39 -7.03 5.49 -8.07
C ILE A 39 -6.91 7.00 -7.82
N LEU A 40 -5.80 7.56 -8.28
CA LEU A 40 -5.48 8.98 -8.20
C LEU A 40 -5.60 9.58 -9.60
N VAL A 41 -6.42 10.62 -9.74
CA VAL A 41 -6.51 11.43 -10.96
C VAL A 41 -6.18 12.86 -10.60
N ARG A 42 -5.14 13.43 -11.20
CA ARG A 42 -4.65 14.78 -10.90
C ARG A 42 -4.25 15.54 -12.15
N GLY A 43 -4.20 16.87 -12.06
CA GLY A 43 -3.53 17.69 -13.06
C GLY A 43 -2.01 17.55 -12.96
N GLY A 44 -1.28 17.64 -14.07
CA GLY A 44 0.18 17.48 -14.09
C GLY A 44 0.92 18.55 -13.26
N GLY A 45 0.33 19.72 -13.06
CA GLY A 45 0.88 20.74 -12.16
C GLY A 45 0.59 20.51 -10.67
N ILE A 46 -0.11 19.43 -10.30
CA ILE A 46 -0.64 19.22 -8.96
C ILE A 46 -0.03 17.95 -8.37
N MET A 47 0.60 18.11 -7.20
CA MET A 47 1.18 17.01 -6.44
C MET A 47 2.14 16.17 -7.31
N GLU A 48 3.03 16.88 -8.01
CA GLU A 48 4.09 16.24 -8.78
C GLU A 48 5.02 15.48 -7.81
N PRO A 49 5.40 14.22 -8.12
CA PRO A 49 6.41 13.51 -7.34
C PRO A 49 7.74 14.28 -7.34
N GLU A 50 8.32 14.44 -6.16
CA GLU A 50 9.61 15.10 -6.00
C GLU A 50 10.75 14.22 -6.52
N GLN A 51 11.79 14.85 -7.08
CA GLN A 51 12.98 14.15 -7.52
C GLN A 51 13.90 13.87 -6.32
N GLU A 52 13.53 12.87 -5.53
CA GLU A 52 14.20 12.54 -4.27
C GLU A 52 15.67 12.17 -4.47
N SER A 53 16.03 11.39 -5.50
CA SER A 53 17.42 10.97 -5.72
C SER A 53 18.37 12.13 -6.03
N LEU A 54 17.89 13.17 -6.72
CA LEU A 54 18.68 14.39 -6.96
C LEU A 54 18.71 15.30 -5.74
N ALA A 55 17.57 15.45 -5.04
CA ALA A 55 17.47 16.30 -3.86
C ALA A 55 18.33 15.80 -2.70
N THR A 56 18.43 14.48 -2.54
CA THR A 56 19.23 13.81 -1.50
C THR A 56 20.69 13.60 -1.92
N GLY A 57 21.02 13.80 -3.20
CA GLY A 57 22.36 13.63 -3.75
C GLY A 57 22.80 12.16 -3.87
N LEU A 58 21.85 11.21 -3.85
CA LEU A 58 22.12 9.79 -4.07
C LEU A 58 22.66 9.54 -5.49
N ARG A 59 22.07 10.24 -6.47
CA ARG A 59 22.47 10.18 -7.87
C ARG A 59 22.83 11.55 -8.41
N ALA A 60 23.90 11.62 -9.20
CA ALA A 60 24.30 12.81 -9.94
C ALA A 60 24.08 12.59 -11.44
N ILE A 61 23.51 13.61 -12.11
CA ILE A 61 23.37 13.62 -13.57
C ILE A 61 24.69 14.09 -14.16
N SER A 62 25.38 13.19 -14.86
CA SER A 62 26.68 13.47 -15.48
C SER A 62 26.59 13.89 -16.95
N ASN A 63 25.45 13.64 -17.61
CA ASN A 63 25.27 13.86 -19.04
C ASN A 63 24.11 14.81 -19.36
N LEU A 64 24.26 15.61 -20.41
CA LEU A 64 23.20 16.51 -20.89
C LEU A 64 21.93 15.75 -21.31
N ASP A 65 22.09 14.60 -21.97
CA ASP A 65 20.94 13.79 -22.41
C ASP A 65 20.10 13.30 -21.22
N ASP A 66 20.75 12.90 -20.12
CA ASP A 66 20.04 12.44 -18.93
C ASP A 66 19.36 13.61 -18.21
N LEU A 67 19.99 14.79 -18.22
CA LEU A 67 19.35 16.03 -17.75
C LEU A 67 18.10 16.38 -18.56
N LEU A 68 18.20 16.32 -19.90
CA LEU A 68 17.08 16.64 -20.78
C LEU A 68 15.94 15.62 -20.62
N LYS A 69 16.25 14.34 -20.41
CA LYS A 69 15.24 13.32 -20.07
C LYS A 69 14.52 13.69 -18.78
N GLU A 70 15.22 13.99 -17.69
CA GLU A 70 14.58 14.39 -16.43
C GLU A 70 13.70 15.63 -16.59
N LEU A 71 14.18 16.65 -17.33
CA LEU A 71 13.40 17.86 -17.55
C LEU A 71 12.18 17.62 -18.43
N SER A 72 12.30 16.79 -19.47
CA SER A 72 11.19 16.46 -20.38
C SER A 72 10.07 15.68 -19.70
N ILE A 73 10.40 15.01 -18.61
CA ILE A 73 9.47 14.16 -17.88
C ILE A 73 8.69 14.95 -16.84
N LYS A 74 9.15 16.15 -16.48
CA LYS A 74 8.43 17.06 -15.61
C LYS A 74 7.03 17.31 -16.14
N GLU A 75 6.06 17.13 -15.25
CA GLU A 75 4.66 17.22 -15.64
C GLU A 75 4.28 18.67 -15.98
N THR A 76 3.44 18.80 -16.99
CA THR A 76 2.97 20.09 -17.46
C THR A 76 1.55 20.36 -16.98
N ASN A 77 1.24 21.63 -16.81
CA ASN A 77 -0.05 22.07 -16.26
C ASN A 77 -1.27 21.70 -17.13
N ASN A 78 -1.05 21.31 -18.38
CA ASN A 78 -2.09 20.91 -19.32
C ASN A 78 -2.25 19.39 -19.43
N GLN A 79 -1.58 18.62 -18.57
CA GLN A 79 -1.71 17.16 -18.51
C GLN A 79 -2.72 16.70 -17.47
N ILE A 80 -3.38 15.60 -17.77
CA ILE A 80 -4.12 14.78 -16.80
C ILE A 80 -3.27 13.55 -16.53
N VAL A 81 -2.99 13.31 -15.26
CA VAL A 81 -2.24 12.14 -14.80
C VAL A 81 -3.21 11.25 -14.03
N ALA A 82 -3.37 10.02 -14.51
CA ALA A 82 -4.15 8.98 -13.86
C ALA A 82 -3.23 7.85 -13.41
N GLU A 83 -3.22 7.58 -12.11
CA GLU A 83 -2.33 6.62 -11.45
C GLU A 83 -3.14 5.67 -10.56
N ILE A 84 -2.67 4.44 -10.45
CA ILE A 84 -3.13 3.49 -9.43
C ILE A 84 -1.97 3.26 -8.46
N ASP A 85 -2.18 3.66 -7.21
CA ASP A 85 -1.25 3.44 -6.13
C ASP A 85 -1.82 2.44 -5.11
N GLY A 86 -0.95 1.79 -4.35
CA GLY A 86 -1.37 0.92 -3.26
C GLY A 86 -0.33 -0.13 -2.89
N PRO A 87 -0.61 -0.93 -1.85
CA PRO A 87 0.34 -1.89 -1.35
C PRO A 87 0.63 -2.94 -2.42
N GLN A 88 1.90 -3.01 -2.80
CA GLN A 88 2.40 -3.99 -3.73
C GLN A 88 2.88 -5.22 -2.93
N SER A 89 2.46 -6.42 -3.33
CA SER A 89 3.11 -7.61 -2.81
C SER A 89 4.53 -7.65 -3.33
N ILE A 90 5.49 -7.60 -2.42
CA ILE A 90 6.83 -8.07 -2.71
C ILE A 90 6.68 -9.59 -2.81
N GLU A 91 6.57 -10.14 -4.02
CA GLU A 91 6.76 -11.57 -4.21
C GLU A 91 8.22 -11.85 -3.84
N LYS A 92 8.40 -12.26 -2.58
CA LYS A 92 9.70 -12.63 -2.03
C LYS A 92 10.13 -13.91 -2.74
N ASP A 93 10.94 -13.77 -3.78
CA ASP A 93 11.96 -14.77 -4.07
C ASP A 93 12.93 -14.79 -2.87
N GLY A 94 12.60 -15.63 -1.88
CA GLY A 94 13.49 -16.03 -0.80
C GLY A 94 13.76 -14.98 0.29
N LYS A 95 13.30 -15.31 1.51
CA LYS A 95 13.65 -14.67 2.80
C LYS A 95 13.15 -13.23 3.00
N GLY A 96 12.10 -13.10 3.80
CA GLY A 96 12.18 -12.46 5.12
C GLY A 96 12.80 -11.07 5.31
N LYS A 97 13.21 -10.30 4.29
CA LYS A 97 13.71 -8.94 4.49
C LYS A 97 12.54 -8.04 4.92
N GLN A 98 12.71 -7.40 6.08
CA GLN A 98 12.04 -6.14 6.38
C GLN A 98 12.58 -5.10 5.39
N PRO A 99 11.77 -4.12 4.96
CA PRO A 99 12.26 -3.05 4.09
C PRO A 99 13.48 -2.42 4.77
N SER A 100 14.65 -2.51 4.14
CA SER A 100 15.86 -1.91 4.70
C SER A 100 15.82 -0.40 4.49
N MET A 101 16.65 0.35 5.21
CA MET A 101 16.70 1.81 5.08
C MET A 101 17.09 2.25 3.66
N GLU A 102 17.74 1.37 2.89
CA GLU A 102 18.05 1.59 1.47
C GLU A 102 16.84 1.38 0.55
N ASP A 103 15.86 0.54 0.89
CA ASP A 103 14.60 0.43 0.13
C ASP A 103 13.69 1.66 0.34
N LEU A 104 13.95 2.44 1.39
CA LEU A 104 13.26 3.71 1.67
C LEU A 104 13.77 4.87 0.78
N PHE A 105 14.97 4.74 0.22
CA PHE A 105 15.58 5.75 -0.63
C PHE A 105 15.76 5.20 -2.04
N ASP A 106 14.83 5.55 -2.94
CA ASP A 106 14.94 5.15 -4.34
C ASP A 106 16.06 5.96 -5.02
N ASP A 107 17.15 5.29 -5.43
CA ASP A 107 18.25 5.89 -6.18
C ASP A 107 17.90 6.11 -7.67
N ARG A 108 16.76 5.57 -8.12
CA ARG A 108 16.31 5.69 -9.51
C ARG A 108 15.76 7.07 -9.79
N LEU A 109 16.10 7.58 -10.97
CA LEU A 109 15.57 8.85 -11.43
C LEU A 109 14.05 8.75 -11.67
N GLN A 110 13.33 9.86 -11.46
CA GLN A 110 11.89 9.94 -11.77
C GLN A 110 11.60 9.57 -13.22
N SER A 111 12.53 9.79 -14.15
CA SER A 111 12.40 9.32 -15.53
C SER A 111 12.21 7.82 -15.67
N GLU A 112 13.01 7.05 -14.95
CA GLU A 112 13.01 5.59 -14.97
C GLU A 112 11.73 5.06 -14.29
N ILE A 113 11.39 5.62 -13.13
CA ILE A 113 10.19 5.23 -12.37
C ILE A 113 8.93 5.50 -13.19
N ARG A 114 8.81 6.69 -13.80
CA ARG A 114 7.65 7.04 -14.63
C ARG A 114 7.57 6.16 -15.87
N ALA A 115 8.68 5.94 -16.57
CA ALA A 115 8.72 5.07 -17.74
C ALA A 115 8.28 3.64 -17.39
N GLU A 116 8.70 3.10 -16.24
CA GLU A 116 8.25 1.80 -15.75
C GLU A 116 6.75 1.77 -15.45
N ARG A 117 6.22 2.80 -14.76
CA ARG A 117 4.79 2.87 -14.43
C ARG A 117 3.91 3.00 -15.67
N ILE A 118 4.34 3.79 -16.66
CA ILE A 118 3.66 3.93 -17.95
C ILE A 118 3.70 2.61 -18.72
N LYS A 119 4.86 1.94 -18.76
CA LYS A 119 5.02 0.65 -19.44
C LYS A 119 4.15 -0.45 -18.81
N LYS A 120 4.04 -0.45 -17.48
CA LYS A 120 3.15 -1.35 -16.72
C LYS A 120 1.66 -0.99 -16.90
N GLY A 121 1.35 0.18 -17.48
CA GLY A 121 -0.01 0.69 -17.64
C GLY A 121 -0.66 1.18 -16.34
N ALA A 122 0.11 1.25 -15.25
CA ALA A 122 -0.33 1.70 -13.93
C ALA A 122 -0.48 3.22 -13.85
N MET A 123 0.21 3.94 -14.75
CA MET A 123 0.12 5.38 -14.92
C MET A 123 -0.16 5.70 -16.38
N VAL A 124 -1.10 6.62 -16.63
CA VAL A 124 -1.40 7.13 -17.95
C VAL A 124 -1.48 8.65 -17.91
N ILE A 125 -0.74 9.28 -18.81
CA ILE A 125 -0.69 10.74 -18.96
C ILE A 125 -1.41 11.10 -20.26
N VAL A 126 -2.30 12.08 -20.19
CA VAL A 126 -3.05 12.56 -21.34
C VAL A 126 -2.97 14.08 -21.43
N ASP A 127 -2.50 14.56 -22.57
CA ASP A 127 -2.45 15.99 -22.84
C ASP A 127 -3.84 16.58 -23.08
N THR A 128 -3.99 17.83 -22.67
CA THR A 128 -5.16 18.66 -22.94
C THR A 128 -4.74 20.04 -23.39
N ASN A 129 -5.69 20.80 -23.93
CA ASN A 129 -5.50 22.19 -24.35
C ASN A 129 -5.90 23.19 -23.25
N TYR A 130 -6.09 22.72 -22.02
CA TYR A 130 -6.57 23.52 -20.90
C TYR A 130 -5.62 23.37 -19.72
N TYR A 131 -5.54 24.40 -18.88
CA TYR A 131 -4.98 24.24 -17.55
C TYR A 131 -5.87 23.28 -16.76
N VAL A 132 -5.30 22.16 -16.29
CA VAL A 132 -6.03 21.15 -15.55
C VAL A 132 -5.78 21.37 -14.08
N GLU A 133 -6.82 21.81 -13.38
CA GLU A 133 -6.83 21.94 -11.93
C GLU A 133 -7.75 20.88 -11.31
N GLY A 134 -7.29 20.25 -10.24
CA GLY A 134 -8.06 19.27 -9.48
C GLY A 134 -7.28 18.00 -9.18
N LEU A 135 -7.68 17.38 -8.09
CA LEU A 135 -7.19 16.09 -7.64
C LEU A 135 -8.39 15.27 -7.14
N LEU A 136 -8.50 14.04 -7.63
CA LEU A 136 -9.54 13.09 -7.24
C LEU A 136 -8.88 11.79 -6.81
N ARG A 137 -9.31 11.29 -5.66
CA ARG A 137 -8.83 10.04 -5.06
C ARG A 137 -10.02 9.12 -4.87
N LYS A 138 -9.90 7.86 -5.30
CA LYS A 138 -10.94 6.86 -5.11
C LYS A 138 -10.33 5.52 -4.73
N MET A 139 -10.76 4.98 -3.60
CA MET A 139 -10.30 3.67 -3.15
C MET A 139 -11.03 2.55 -3.91
N ILE A 140 -10.28 1.52 -4.27
CA ILE A 140 -10.75 0.28 -4.87
C ILE A 140 -10.20 -0.91 -4.09
N LYS A 141 -11.00 -1.97 -3.95
CA LYS A 141 -10.56 -3.23 -3.36
C LYS A 141 -10.14 -4.21 -4.45
N ILE A 142 -8.90 -4.67 -4.35
CA ILE A 142 -8.32 -5.69 -5.23
C ILE A 142 -8.41 -7.03 -4.52
N LYS A 143 -9.04 -8.01 -5.19
CA LYS A 143 -9.12 -9.39 -4.73
C LYS A 143 -8.31 -10.25 -5.71
N ARG A 144 -7.33 -11.00 -5.22
CA ARG A 144 -6.68 -12.03 -6.02
C ARG A 144 -7.67 -13.18 -6.23
N VAL A 145 -7.99 -13.44 -7.49
CA VAL A 145 -8.80 -14.59 -7.89
C VAL A 145 -7.88 -15.81 -7.79
N GLY A 146 -7.76 -16.39 -6.60
CA GLY A 146 -6.84 -17.50 -6.35
C GLY A 146 -6.69 -17.87 -4.87
N THR A 147 -7.04 -16.98 -3.94
CA THR A 147 -7.21 -17.38 -2.55
C THR A 147 -8.66 -17.77 -2.40
N LYS A 148 -8.91 -19.08 -2.25
CA LYS A 148 -10.18 -19.62 -1.74
C LYS A 148 -10.62 -18.71 -0.59
N SER A 149 -11.89 -18.33 -0.60
CA SER A 149 -12.58 -17.87 0.59
C SER A 149 -12.11 -18.72 1.77
N GLU A 150 -11.63 -18.07 2.82
CA GLU A 150 -11.81 -18.63 4.15
C GLU A 150 -13.33 -18.71 4.35
N GLU A 151 -13.90 -19.81 3.85
CA GLU A 151 -15.10 -20.38 4.43
C GLU A 151 -14.72 -20.64 5.87
N GLY A 152 -15.40 -19.94 6.78
CA GLY A 152 -15.38 -20.31 8.18
C GLY A 152 -15.70 -21.80 8.34
N PRO A 153 -15.29 -22.40 9.46
CA PRO A 153 -15.48 -23.83 9.69
C PRO A 153 -16.91 -24.23 9.34
N THR A 154 -17.05 -25.27 8.53
CA THR A 154 -18.37 -25.76 8.15
C THR A 154 -19.07 -26.33 9.38
N GLU A 155 -20.41 -26.37 9.39
CA GLU A 155 -21.20 -26.89 10.53
C GLU A 155 -20.76 -28.33 10.93
N GLU A 156 -20.18 -29.07 9.99
CA GLU A 156 -19.61 -30.40 10.21
C GLU A 156 -18.32 -30.38 11.05
N ASP A 157 -17.49 -29.34 10.93
CA ASP A 157 -16.26 -29.16 11.71
C ASP A 157 -16.56 -28.72 13.16
N GLU A 158 -17.57 -27.88 13.36
CA GLU A 158 -18.05 -27.50 14.70
C GLU A 158 -18.71 -28.68 15.43
N ALA A 159 -19.47 -29.50 14.71
CA ALA A 159 -20.05 -30.74 15.25
C ALA A 159 -18.95 -31.75 15.63
N ALA A 160 -17.91 -31.88 14.80
CA ALA A 160 -16.76 -32.74 15.10
C ALA A 160 -15.98 -32.26 16.33
N MET A 161 -15.79 -30.95 16.51
CA MET A 161 -15.12 -30.40 17.69
C MET A 161 -15.94 -30.60 18.96
N ARG A 162 -17.27 -30.49 18.88
CA ARG A 162 -18.18 -30.72 20.01
C ARG A 162 -18.24 -32.20 20.41
N ALA A 163 -18.29 -33.10 19.44
CA ALA A 163 -18.26 -34.54 19.69
C ALA A 163 -16.91 -35.00 20.28
N GLN A 164 -15.80 -34.39 19.85
CA GLN A 164 -14.48 -34.66 20.44
C GLN A 164 -14.37 -34.15 21.87
N ALA A 165 -14.95 -32.99 22.19
CA ALA A 165 -15.00 -32.48 23.56
C ALA A 165 -15.87 -33.35 24.48
N GLU A 166 -17.04 -33.80 24.01
CA GLU A 166 -17.95 -34.67 24.76
C GLU A 166 -17.36 -36.07 25.00
N ALA A 167 -16.60 -36.62 24.03
CA ALA A 167 -15.87 -37.87 24.20
C ALA A 167 -14.74 -37.77 25.24
N LEU A 168 -14.05 -36.63 25.30
CA LEU A 168 -13.00 -36.37 26.30
C LEU A 168 -13.58 -36.20 27.71
N GLU A 169 -14.77 -35.61 27.83
CA GLU A 169 -15.49 -35.50 29.11
C GLU A 169 -16.05 -36.85 29.59
N ALA A 170 -16.43 -37.74 28.67
CA ALA A 170 -16.92 -39.09 29.00
C ALA A 170 -15.81 -40.05 29.46
N GLU A 171 -14.55 -39.80 29.09
CA GLU A 171 -13.40 -40.61 29.50
C GLU A 171 -12.74 -40.10 30.80
N GLY A 172 -13.01 -38.85 31.20
CA GLY A 172 -12.44 -38.20 32.39
C GLY A 172 -13.22 -38.40 33.69
N GLY A 173 -13.83 -39.57 33.88
CA GLY A 173 -14.59 -39.91 35.08
C GLY A 173 -13.78 -40.67 36.13
N ASP A 174 -12.86 -40.01 36.83
CA ASP A 174 -12.54 -40.36 38.21
C ASP A 174 -11.97 -39.14 38.97
N LEU A 175 -12.66 -38.79 40.06
CA LEU A 175 -12.36 -37.70 40.98
C LEU A 175 -11.14 -38.06 41.86
N GLU A 176 -10.14 -37.19 41.94
CA GLU A 176 -9.33 -37.10 43.16
C GLU A 176 -8.97 -35.65 43.49
N GLU A 177 -9.60 -35.20 44.58
CA GLU A 177 -9.20 -34.20 45.57
C GLU A 177 -7.90 -33.42 45.32
N ALA A 178 -8.03 -32.11 45.18
CA ALA A 178 -6.91 -31.17 45.30
C ALA A 178 -6.34 -31.15 46.72
N PRO A 179 -5.01 -31.26 46.91
CA PRO A 179 -4.35 -30.77 48.11
C PRO A 179 -3.59 -29.46 47.85
N PRO A 180 -3.29 -28.70 48.92
CA PRO A 180 -3.09 -27.26 48.91
C PRO A 180 -1.70 -26.79 48.48
N GLU A 181 -1.66 -25.51 48.11
CA GLU A 181 -0.53 -24.68 47.77
C GLU A 181 0.70 -24.90 48.68
N THR A 182 1.83 -25.28 48.08
CA THR A 182 3.15 -25.18 48.72
C THR A 182 4.09 -24.32 47.89
N GLU A 183 4.44 -23.21 48.50
CA GLU A 183 5.59 -22.33 48.34
C GLU A 183 6.75 -22.85 47.48
N GLY A 184 7.11 -22.07 46.45
CA GLY A 184 8.32 -22.22 45.66
C GLY A 184 8.79 -20.87 45.14
N SER A 185 9.50 -20.13 45.98
CA SER A 185 10.06 -18.81 45.71
C SER A 185 11.23 -18.88 44.72
N ILE A 186 11.22 -18.05 43.65
CA ILE A 186 12.43 -17.34 43.20
C ILE A 186 12.03 -15.94 42.69
N SER A 187 12.52 -14.93 43.42
CA SER A 187 12.45 -13.52 43.08
C SER A 187 13.40 -13.17 41.91
N VAL A 188 12.92 -12.44 40.89
CA VAL A 188 13.78 -11.57 40.07
C VAL A 188 13.12 -10.22 39.83
N LYS A 189 13.80 -9.20 40.36
CA LYS A 189 13.53 -7.76 40.43
C LYS A 189 13.04 -7.13 39.10
N ARG A 190 11.82 -6.59 39.08
CA ARG A 190 11.41 -5.57 38.08
C ARG A 190 12.04 -4.23 38.43
N ARG A 191 12.95 -3.75 37.59
CA ARG A 191 13.42 -2.35 37.59
C ARG A 191 12.28 -1.46 37.10
N LEU A 192 11.67 -0.72 38.03
CA LEU A 192 10.70 0.33 37.73
C LEU A 192 11.46 1.63 37.47
N ASN A 193 11.47 2.09 36.20
CA ASN A 193 12.06 3.37 35.82
C ASN A 193 11.19 4.53 36.35
N ARG A 194 11.68 5.18 37.40
CA ARG A 194 11.10 6.37 38.03
C ARG A 194 11.47 7.60 37.18
N ARG A 195 10.58 8.02 36.26
CA ARG A 195 10.71 9.32 35.57
C ARG A 195 10.58 10.44 36.60
N GLU A 196 11.58 11.29 36.61
CA GLU A 196 11.73 12.46 37.45
C GLU A 196 10.56 13.43 37.28
N ALA A 197 9.99 13.83 38.41
CA ALA A 197 9.11 14.96 38.54
C ALA A 197 9.98 16.20 38.81
N ILE A 198 10.14 17.06 37.79
CA ILE A 198 10.64 18.42 38.01
C ILE A 198 9.43 19.35 38.03
N ARG A 199 9.05 19.70 39.26
CA ARG A 199 8.28 20.91 39.57
C ARG A 199 9.10 22.13 39.12
N LYS A 200 8.56 22.94 38.22
CA LYS A 200 8.92 24.37 38.16
C LYS A 200 7.76 25.18 38.75
N LYS A 201 8.11 25.98 39.75
CA LYS A 201 7.29 26.96 40.42
C LYS A 201 8.01 28.29 40.18
N TRP A 202 7.23 29.31 39.79
CA TRP A 202 7.60 30.70 39.48
C TRP A 202 8.27 30.92 38.12
#